data_AF-A0A7Y3M6K7-F1
#
_entry.id   AF-A0A7Y3M6K7-F1
#
_cell.length_a   1.000
_cell.length_b   1.000
_cell.length_c   1.000
_cell.angle_alpha   90.00
_cell.angle_beta   90.00
_cell.angle_gamma   90.00
#
_symmetry.space_group_name_H-M   'P 1'
#
loop_
_entity.id
_entity.type
_entity.pdbx_description
1 polymer ?
#
loop_
_entity_poly.entity_id
_entity_poly.type
_entity_poly.pdbx_seq_one_letter_code
_entity_poly.pdbx_strand_id
1 'polypeptide(L)' 'RQGLYAGLHFSPAGEMVDEASWEAKRGEWLPSEADYAYVRELTQNPVTEPGKMANWIAPPKSGVKGRPVDYEFVRIT' A
#
# COMPACT_ATOMS: atom_id res chain seq x y z
N ARG A 1 -11.35 14.44 -7.29
CA ARG A 1 -12.68 13.78 -7.35
C ARG A 1 -13.29 14.10 -8.71
N GLN A 2 -13.95 13.14 -9.39
CA GLN A 2 -14.55 13.30 -10.73
C GLN A 2 -15.81 12.45 -10.87
N GLY A 3 -16.71 12.78 -11.80
CA GLY A 3 -17.91 11.99 -12.14
C GLY A 3 -19.15 12.25 -11.28
N LEU A 4 -20.16 11.39 -11.42
CA LEU A 4 -21.51 11.53 -10.81
C LEU A 4 -21.50 11.65 -9.27
N TYR A 5 -20.56 10.97 -8.62
CA TYR A 5 -20.44 10.97 -7.15
C TYR A 5 -19.45 12.01 -6.61
N ALA A 6 -18.92 12.87 -7.48
CA ALA A 6 -18.00 13.92 -7.04
C ALA A 6 -18.74 14.91 -6.11
N GLY A 7 -18.29 14.98 -4.87
CA GLY A 7 -18.91 15.85 -3.84
C GLY A 7 -19.98 15.16 -3.00
N LEU A 8 -20.28 13.89 -3.25
CA LEU A 8 -21.07 13.05 -2.36
C LEU A 8 -20.15 12.17 -1.50
N HIS A 9 -20.65 11.77 -0.32
CA HIS A 9 -19.91 10.97 0.64
C HIS A 9 -20.63 9.66 0.87
N PHE A 10 -19.87 8.56 0.90
CA PHE A 10 -20.40 7.21 1.06
C PHE A 10 -19.54 6.40 2.02
N SER A 11 -20.17 5.61 2.89
CA SER A 11 -19.45 4.63 3.71
C SER A 11 -18.90 3.48 2.85
N PRO A 12 -17.93 2.69 3.35
CA PRO A 12 -17.46 1.49 2.65
C PRO A 12 -18.56 0.44 2.39
N ALA A 13 -19.67 0.50 3.12
CA ALA A 13 -20.85 -0.35 2.89
C ALA A 13 -21.75 0.18 1.76
N GLY A 14 -21.45 1.36 1.19
CA GLY A 14 -22.21 1.97 0.10
C GLY A 14 -23.34 2.90 0.54
N GLU A 15 -23.43 3.24 1.82
CA GLU A 15 -24.47 4.12 2.36
C GLU A 15 -24.09 5.59 2.16
N MET A 16 -25.00 6.42 1.66
CA MET A 16 -24.76 7.87 1.56
C MET A 16 -24.75 8.49 2.97
N VAL A 17 -23.72 9.28 3.26
CA VAL A 17 -23.55 9.97 4.55
C VAL A 17 -23.39 11.47 4.32
N ASP A 18 -23.71 12.27 5.34
CA ASP A 18 -23.41 13.70 5.31
C ASP A 18 -21.91 13.97 5.57
N GLU A 19 -21.49 15.22 5.32
CA GLU A 19 -20.09 15.65 5.50
C GLU A 19 -19.63 15.45 6.95
N ALA A 20 -20.47 15.76 7.94
CA ALA A 20 -20.12 15.66 9.35
C ALA A 20 -19.83 14.20 9.76
N SER A 21 -20.68 13.27 9.33
CA SER A 21 -20.51 11.84 9.56
C SER A 21 -19.30 11.29 8.79
N TRP A 22 -19.06 11.79 7.58
CA TRP A 22 -17.87 11.44 6.81
C TRP A 22 -16.60 11.89 7.54
N GLU A 23 -16.49 13.17 7.93
CA GLU A 23 -15.30 13.70 8.61
C GLU A 23 -15.07 13.04 9.97
N ALA A 24 -16.13 12.69 10.71
CA ALA A 24 -16.02 11.98 11.98
C ALA A 24 -15.45 10.55 11.82
N LYS A 25 -15.76 9.86 10.72
CA LYS A 25 -15.40 8.44 10.51
C LYS A 25 -14.32 8.21 9.47
N ARG A 26 -13.87 9.24 8.75
CA ARG A 26 -12.88 9.08 7.66
C ARG A 26 -11.58 8.41 8.12
N GLY A 27 -11.17 8.61 9.37
CA GLY A 27 -9.98 7.98 9.95
C GLY A 27 -10.12 6.47 10.17
N GLU A 28 -11.35 5.94 10.20
CA GLU A 28 -11.62 4.50 10.23
C GLU A 28 -11.56 3.87 8.83
N TRP A 29 -11.71 4.68 7.77
CA TRP A 29 -11.87 4.20 6.39
C TRP A 29 -10.64 4.47 5.52
N LEU A 30 -9.94 5.56 5.79
CA LEU A 30 -8.79 6.02 5.03
C LEU A 30 -7.57 6.09 5.95
N PRO A 31 -6.39 5.72 5.44
CA PRO A 31 -5.17 5.87 6.21
C PRO A 31 -4.97 7.32 6.65
N SER A 32 -4.57 7.49 7.91
CA SER A 32 -4.16 8.76 8.46
C SER A 32 -2.74 9.13 8.00
N GLU A 33 -2.34 10.39 8.25
CA GLU A 33 -0.96 10.81 8.04
C GLU A 33 0.04 9.99 8.88
N ALA A 34 -0.36 9.57 10.09
CA ALA A 34 0.47 8.72 10.94
C ALA A 34 0.67 7.32 10.34
N ASP A 35 -0.39 6.74 9.75
CA ASP A 35 -0.30 5.45 9.05
C ASP A 35 0.65 5.55 7.84
N TYR A 36 0.54 6.64 7.07
CA TYR A 36 1.46 6.89 5.95
C TYR A 36 2.90 7.08 6.43
N ALA A 37 3.13 7.80 7.52
CA ALA A 37 4.47 7.97 8.08
C ALA A 37 5.08 6.61 8.48
N TYR A 38 4.33 5.78 9.19
CA TYR A 38 4.76 4.45 9.59
C TYR A 38 5.14 3.56 8.40
N VAL A 39 4.30 3.52 7.34
CA VAL A 39 4.60 2.74 6.12
C VAL A 39 5.84 3.27 5.40
N ARG A 40 6.07 4.59 5.39
CA ARG A 40 7.28 5.18 4.79
C ARG A 40 8.53 4.76 5.55
N GLU A 41 8.51 4.78 6.88
CA GLU A 41 9.64 4.33 7.69
C GLU A 41 10.00 2.86 7.42
N LEU A 42 8.99 2.01 7.26
CA LEU A 42 9.14 0.59 6.94
C LEU A 42 9.80 0.35 5.56
N THR A 43 9.53 1.23 4.61
CA THR A 43 9.98 1.12 3.20
C THR A 43 11.24 1.92 2.89
N GLN A 44 11.77 2.69 3.84
CA GLN A 44 12.91 3.59 3.63
C GLN A 44 14.22 2.86 3.28
N ASN A 45 14.41 1.63 3.79
CA ASN A 45 15.64 0.87 3.61
C ASN A 45 15.48 -0.16 2.48
N PRO A 46 16.10 0.05 1.30
CA PRO A 46 16.03 -0.92 0.21
C PRO A 46 16.86 -2.18 0.54
N VAL A 47 16.30 -3.35 0.22
CA VAL A 47 17.01 -4.64 0.28
C VAL A 47 17.37 -5.05 -1.15
N THR A 48 18.66 -4.98 -1.48
CA THR A 48 19.16 -5.23 -2.85
C THR A 48 19.94 -6.54 -3.00
N GLU A 49 20.13 -7.30 -1.92
CA GLU A 49 20.79 -8.60 -1.94
C GLU A 49 19.90 -9.63 -2.65
N PRO A 50 20.40 -10.38 -3.67
CA PRO A 50 19.64 -11.43 -4.33
C PRO A 50 19.05 -12.44 -3.33
N GLY A 51 17.76 -12.74 -3.48
CA GLY A 51 17.06 -13.70 -2.61
C GLY A 51 16.68 -13.16 -1.23
N LYS A 52 16.95 -11.89 -0.92
CA LYS A 52 16.47 -11.24 0.32
C LYS A 52 15.27 -10.35 0.04
N MET A 53 14.33 -10.38 0.98
CA MET A 53 13.15 -9.52 1.00
C MET A 53 13.21 -8.66 2.26
N ALA A 54 12.65 -7.45 2.17
CA ALA A 54 12.42 -6.64 3.36
C ALA A 54 11.48 -7.36 4.33
N ASN A 55 11.62 -7.09 5.62
CA ASN A 55 10.87 -7.76 6.69
C ASN A 55 9.34 -7.66 6.58
N TRP A 56 8.84 -6.67 5.84
CA TRP A 56 7.41 -6.39 5.68
C TRP A 56 6.76 -7.10 4.49
N ILE A 57 7.52 -7.83 3.68
CA ILE A 57 7.00 -8.56 2.52
C ILE A 57 7.53 -9.98 2.46
N ALA A 58 6.63 -10.94 2.28
CA ALA A 58 6.98 -12.34 2.14
C ALA A 58 7.69 -12.64 0.79
N PRO A 59 8.53 -13.69 0.74
CA PRO A 59 9.08 -14.20 -0.52
C PRO A 59 7.99 -14.51 -1.57
N PRO A 60 8.23 -14.26 -2.86
CA PRO A 60 7.34 -14.73 -3.91
C PRO A 60 7.36 -16.26 -4.00
N LYS A 61 6.26 -16.85 -4.49
CA LYS A 61 6.14 -18.31 -4.64
C LYS A 61 7.18 -18.91 -5.60
N SER A 62 7.58 -18.16 -6.62
CA SER A 62 8.57 -18.59 -7.63
C SER A 62 9.24 -17.37 -8.25
N GLY A 63 10.44 -17.55 -8.81
CA GLY A 63 11.12 -16.51 -9.55
C GLY A 63 10.54 -16.29 -10.96
N VAL A 64 11.19 -15.40 -11.72
CA VAL A 64 10.71 -14.95 -13.03
C VAL A 64 11.36 -15.75 -14.16
N LYS A 65 10.57 -16.15 -15.17
CA LYS A 65 11.04 -16.91 -16.36
C LYS A 65 11.83 -18.18 -16.02
N GLY A 66 11.36 -18.94 -15.03
CA GLY A 66 11.98 -20.19 -14.60
C GLY A 66 13.29 -20.04 -13.83
N ARG A 67 13.71 -18.80 -13.55
CA ARG A 67 14.87 -18.52 -12.69
C ARG A 67 14.47 -18.66 -11.22
N PRO A 68 15.39 -19.06 -10.33
CA PRO A 68 15.13 -19.13 -8.90
C PRO A 68 14.96 -17.72 -8.30
N VAL A 69 14.43 -17.63 -7.08
CA VAL A 69 14.14 -16.35 -6.40
C VAL A 69 15.41 -15.58 -6.04
N ASP A 70 16.51 -16.30 -5.78
CA ASP A 70 17.83 -15.75 -5.46
C ASP A 70 18.68 -15.41 -6.70
N TYR A 71 18.10 -15.48 -7.90
CA TYR A 71 18.77 -15.03 -9.11
C TYR A 71 19.05 -13.52 -9.06
N GLU A 72 20.22 -13.08 -9.54
CA GLU A 72 20.57 -11.67 -9.69
C GLU A 72 19.74 -11.01 -10.80
N PHE A 73 18.54 -10.53 -10.47
CA PHE A 73 17.62 -9.93 -11.44
C PHE A 73 18.03 -8.53 -11.92
N VAL A 74 18.79 -7.79 -11.11
CA VAL A 74 19.26 -6.44 -11.40
C VAL A 74 20.74 -6.34 -11.04
N ARG A 75 21.56 -5.78 -11.95
CA ARG A 75 22.97 -5.46 -11.70
C ARG A 75 23.09 -3.98 -11.37
N ILE A 76 23.64 -3.66 -10.21
CA ILE A 76 23.75 -2.27 -9.67
C ILE A 76 25.17 -1.70 -9.89
N THR A 77 26.00 -2.40 -10.69
CA THR A 77 27.34 -1.93 -11.09
C THR A 77 27.29 -0.62 -11.87
#